data_AF-A0A3D4IIW4-F1
#
_entry.id   AF-A0A3D4IIW4-F1
#
_cell.length_a   1.000
_cell.length_b   1.000
_cell.length_c   1.000
_cell.angle_alpha   90.00
_cell.angle_beta   90.00
_cell.angle_gamma   90.00
#
_symmetry.space_group_name_H-M   'P 1'
#
loop_
_entity.id
_entity.type
_entity.pdbx_description
1 polymer ?
#
loop_
_entity_poly.entity_id
_entity_poly.type
_entity_poly.pdbx_seq_one_letter_code
_entity_poly.pdbx_strand_id
1 'polypeptide(L)'
;MREKFDLLALYETSTLLNDSLEIGFILDNLLRTAMSKLLVTRSIALLSHPVHQVYTIASAQGIYQIDKTETFDFDLFPIPVPGLRSEER
;
A
#
# COMPACT_ATOMS: atom_id res chain seq x y z
N MET A 1 0.90 26.07 -34.14
CA MET A 1 -0.23 25.18 -33.75
C MET A 1 0.24 23.94 -33.00
N ARG A 2 1.36 23.30 -33.41
CA ARG A 2 1.92 22.07 -32.80
C ARG A 2 2.37 22.21 -31.34
N GLU A 3 3.11 23.27 -31.00
CA GLU A 3 3.64 23.49 -29.64
C GLU A 3 2.55 23.61 -28.57
N LYS A 4 1.38 24.18 -28.92
CA LYS A 4 0.26 24.29 -28.00
C LYS A 4 -0.36 22.93 -27.66
N PHE A 5 -0.36 21.99 -28.61
CA PHE A 5 -0.84 20.63 -28.41
C PHE A 5 0.16 19.79 -27.60
N ASP A 6 1.46 19.96 -27.85
CA ASP A 6 2.50 19.29 -27.06
C ASP A 6 2.51 19.78 -25.61
N LEU A 7 2.33 21.09 -25.37
CA LEU A 7 2.17 21.61 -24.02
C LEU A 7 0.90 21.12 -23.32
N LEU A 8 -0.20 20.97 -24.05
CA LEU A 8 -1.45 20.45 -23.49
C LEU A 8 -1.30 18.97 -23.10
N ALA A 9 -0.65 18.17 -23.95
CA ALA A 9 -0.37 16.77 -23.68
C ALA A 9 0.62 16.60 -22.52
N LEU A 10 1.62 17.46 -22.42
CA LEU A 10 2.56 17.47 -21.29
C LEU A 10 1.87 17.89 -19.99
N TYR A 11 0.98 18.88 -20.07
CA TYR A 11 0.16 19.34 -18.95
C TYR A 11 -0.85 18.29 -18.51
N GLU A 12 -1.56 17.63 -19.42
CA GLU A 12 -2.47 16.53 -19.12
C GLU A 12 -1.72 15.34 -18.53
N THR A 13 -0.54 15.00 -19.06
CA THR A 13 0.30 13.92 -18.49
C THR A 13 0.82 14.31 -17.10
N SER A 14 1.26 15.55 -16.92
CA SER A 14 1.67 16.07 -15.62
C SER A 14 0.49 16.10 -14.63
N THR A 15 -0.70 16.51 -15.05
CA THR A 15 -1.91 16.52 -14.22
C THR A 15 -2.36 15.11 -13.90
N LEU A 16 -2.29 14.15 -14.83
CA LEU A 16 -2.63 12.74 -14.55
C LEU A 16 -1.62 12.09 -13.59
N LEU A 17 -0.33 12.40 -13.73
CA LEU A 17 0.72 11.96 -12.80
C LEU A 17 0.61 12.64 -11.43
N ASN A 18 0.16 13.90 -11.40
CA ASN A 18 0.02 14.70 -10.18
C ASN A 18 -1.35 14.50 -9.49
N ASP A 19 -2.39 14.12 -10.23
CA ASP A 19 -3.69 13.67 -9.71
C ASP A 19 -3.63 12.19 -9.30
N SER A 20 -2.67 11.42 -9.84
CA SER A 20 -2.31 10.06 -9.38
C SER A 20 -1.64 10.05 -7.98
N LEU A 21 -1.58 11.17 -7.27
CA LEU A 21 -1.07 11.27 -5.88
C LEU A 21 -1.99 10.61 -4.83
N GLU A 22 -3.06 9.93 -5.21
CA GLU A 22 -3.74 9.01 -4.31
C GLU A 22 -2.91 7.74 -4.14
N ILE A 23 -2.01 7.74 -3.16
CA ILE A 23 -1.24 6.57 -2.68
C ILE A 23 -2.13 5.31 -2.55
N GLY A 24 -3.42 5.49 -2.22
CA GLY A 24 -4.41 4.42 -2.18
C GLY A 24 -4.61 3.71 -3.53
N PHE A 25 -4.69 4.44 -4.64
CA PHE A 25 -4.85 3.84 -5.98
C PHE A 25 -3.63 3.01 -6.37
N ILE A 26 -2.42 3.50 -6.08
CA ILE A 26 -1.17 2.80 -6.35
C ILE A 26 -1.11 1.51 -5.53
N LEU A 27 -1.37 1.60 -4.23
CA LEU A 27 -1.35 0.45 -3.32
C LEU A 27 -2.42 -0.58 -3.67
N ASP A 28 -3.62 -0.15 -4.05
CA ASP A 28 -4.70 -1.03 -4.50
C ASP A 28 -4.29 -1.87 -5.72
N ASN A 29 -3.63 -1.25 -6.71
CA ASN A 29 -3.14 -1.96 -7.89
C ASN A 29 -1.97 -2.90 -7.57
N LEU A 30 -1.08 -2.47 -6.67
CA LEU A 30 0.01 -3.31 -6.19
C LEU A 30 -0.52 -4.55 -5.47
N LEU A 31 -1.49 -4.37 -4.55
CA LEU A 31 -2.15 -5.47 -3.84
C LEU A 31 -2.84 -6.42 -4.81
N ARG A 32 -3.62 -5.92 -5.77
CA ARG A 32 -4.27 -6.77 -6.79
C ARG A 32 -3.28 -7.59 -7.60
N THR A 33 -2.15 -6.98 -7.97
CA THR A 33 -1.09 -7.66 -8.72
C THR A 33 -0.41 -8.75 -7.88
N ALA A 34 -0.15 -8.48 -6.60
CA ALA A 34 0.42 -9.47 -5.69
C ALA A 34 -0.56 -10.61 -5.44
N MET A 35 -1.84 -10.30 -5.20
CA MET A 35 -2.89 -11.27 -4.96
C MET A 35 -3.06 -12.24 -6.14
N SER A 36 -3.06 -11.75 -7.38
CA SER A 36 -3.20 -12.61 -8.58
C SER A 36 -2.01 -13.55 -8.78
N LYS A 37 -0.81 -13.12 -8.40
CA LYS A 37 0.42 -13.94 -8.50
C LYS A 37 0.55 -14.96 -7.37
N LEU A 38 0.13 -14.60 -6.16
CA LEU A 38 0.20 -15.44 -4.97
C LEU A 38 -1.05 -16.31 -4.76
N LEU A 39 -2.07 -16.12 -5.61
CA LEU A 39 -3.37 -16.80 -5.53
C LEU A 39 -4.05 -16.65 -4.17
N VAL A 40 -3.86 -15.50 -3.52
CA VAL A 40 -4.48 -15.16 -2.24
C VAL A 40 -5.73 -14.30 -2.45
N THR A 41 -6.70 -14.41 -1.54
CA THR A 41 -7.99 -13.72 -1.64
C THR A 41 -8.11 -12.48 -0.77
N ARG A 42 -7.11 -12.25 0.10
CA ARG A 42 -7.10 -11.15 1.08
C ARG A 42 -5.72 -10.54 1.16
N SER A 43 -5.64 -9.22 1.28
CA SER A 43 -4.38 -8.51 1.48
C SER A 43 -4.58 -7.17 2.18
N ILE A 44 -3.50 -6.69 2.81
CA ILE A 44 -3.41 -5.39 3.49
C ILE A 44 -2.07 -4.76 3.12
N ALA A 45 -2.06 -3.45 2.86
CA ALA A 45 -0.86 -2.62 2.79
C ALA A 45 -0.74 -1.78 4.06
N LEU A 46 0.41 -1.90 4.74
CA LEU A 46 0.71 -1.19 5.98
C LEU A 46 1.80 -0.14 5.74
N LEU A 47 1.59 1.08 6.24
CA LEU A 47 2.60 2.14 6.23
C LEU A 47 3.22 2.27 7.61
N SER A 48 4.53 2.06 7.70
CA SER A 48 5.29 2.21 8.93
C SER A 48 5.57 3.68 9.25
N HIS A 49 5.35 4.08 10.50
CA HIS A 49 5.79 5.36 11.03
C HIS A 49 7.24 5.22 11.51
N PRO A 50 8.20 5.96 10.91
CA PRO A 50 9.63 5.75 11.13
C PRO A 50 10.08 5.99 12.59
N VAL A 51 9.30 6.74 13.36
CA VAL A 51 9.62 7.12 14.75
C VAL A 51 8.92 6.26 15.78
N HIS A 52 7.72 5.76 15.47
CA HIS A 52 6.81 5.23 16.49
C HIS A 52 6.61 3.71 16.44
N GLN A 53 7.27 2.97 15.54
CA GLN A 53 7.02 1.51 15.31
C GLN A 53 5.53 1.16 15.07
N VAL A 54 4.76 2.17 14.67
CA VAL A 54 3.32 2.09 14.50
C VAL A 54 3.00 2.02 13.01
N TYR A 55 2.06 1.15 12.64
CA TYR A 55 1.68 0.89 11.26
C TYR A 55 0.24 1.32 11.00
N THR A 56 -0.01 2.09 9.95
CA THR A 56 -1.38 2.44 9.54
C THR A 56 -1.79 1.64 8.32
N ILE A 57 -3.06 1.23 8.28
CA ILE A 57 -3.64 0.58 7.11
C ILE A 57 -3.80 1.60 5.99
N ALA A 58 -3.03 1.47 4.92
CA ALA A 58 -3.16 2.34 3.75
C ALA A 58 -4.08 1.75 2.68
N SER A 59 -4.20 0.42 2.61
CA SER A 59 -5.17 -0.26 1.75
C SER A 59 -5.48 -1.66 2.28
N ALA A 60 -6.69 -2.14 2.06
CA ALA A 60 -7.12 -3.51 2.35
C ALA A 60 -8.03 -4.01 1.23
N GLN A 61 -7.86 -5.27 0.83
CA GLN A 61 -8.64 -5.92 -0.23
C GLN A 61 -9.13 -7.28 0.27
N GLY A 62 -10.42 -7.56 0.07
CA GLY A 62 -11.04 -8.83 0.48
C GLY A 62 -11.27 -9.00 1.99
N ILE A 63 -11.12 -7.92 2.76
CA ILE A 63 -11.35 -7.92 4.22
C ILE A 63 -12.50 -6.96 4.52
N TYR A 64 -13.55 -7.49 5.12
CA TYR A 64 -14.73 -6.73 5.52
C TYR A 64 -14.46 -6.08 6.88
N GLN A 65 -14.95 -4.85 7.09
CA GLN A 65 -14.89 -4.11 8.36
C GLN A 65 -13.48 -3.70 8.83
N ILE A 66 -12.57 -3.38 7.90
CA ILE A 66 -11.31 -2.70 8.24
C ILE A 66 -11.50 -1.19 8.09
N ASP A 67 -11.29 -0.44 9.17
CA ASP A 67 -11.21 1.02 9.13
C ASP A 67 -9.80 1.44 8.70
N LYS A 68 -9.69 2.20 7.60
CA LYS A 68 -8.41 2.68 7.04
C LYS A 68 -7.68 3.68 7.96
N THR A 69 -8.24 3.98 9.12
CA THR A 69 -7.65 4.81 10.17
C THR A 69 -7.12 3.98 11.33
N GLU A 70 -7.31 2.65 11.32
CA GLU A 70 -6.77 1.77 12.35
C GLU A 70 -5.24 1.72 12.26
N THR A 71 -4.64 1.85 13.43
CA THR A 71 -3.20 1.78 13.63
C THR A 71 -2.86 0.52 14.40
N PHE A 72 -1.95 -0.27 13.85
CA PHE A 72 -1.40 -1.46 14.49
C PHE A 72 -0.05 -1.17 15.11
N ASP A 73 0.08 -1.53 16.38
CA ASP A 73 1.36 -1.65 17.06
C ASP A 73 1.77 -3.13 17.04
N PHE A 74 2.83 -3.46 16.30
CA PHE A 74 3.32 -4.84 16.21
C PHE A 74 4.14 -5.24 17.44
N ASP A 75 4.56 -4.30 18.31
CA ASP A 75 5.22 -4.65 19.57
C ASP A 75 4.25 -5.28 20.58
N LEU A 76 2.93 -5.06 20.40
CA LEU A 76 1.87 -5.70 21.19
C LEU A 76 1.34 -7.01 20.59
N PHE A 77 1.70 -7.36 19.35
CA PHE A 77 1.29 -8.59 18.69
C PHE A 77 2.52 -9.42 18.34
N PRO A 78 2.93 -10.41 19.16
CA PRO A 78 3.90 -11.38 18.71
C PRO A 78 3.20 -12.21 17.64
N ILE A 79 3.36 -11.83 16.36
CA ILE A 79 2.99 -12.73 15.27
C ILE A 79 4.03 -13.85 15.33
N PRO A 80 3.64 -15.09 15.65
CA PRO A 80 4.57 -16.20 15.56
C PRO A 80 4.91 -16.36 14.08
N VAL A 81 6.11 -15.95 13.68
CA VAL A 81 6.60 -16.15 12.31
C VAL A 81 6.90 -17.65 12.18
N PRO A 82 6.11 -18.41 11.40
CA PRO A 82 6.34 -19.85 11.28
C PRO A 82 7.65 -20.05 10.51
N GLY A 83 8.69 -20.54 11.20
CA GLY A 83 9.98 -20.89 10.58
C GLY A 83 11.19 -20.05 11.00
N LEU A 84 11.03 -18.99 11.80
CA LEU A 84 12.17 -18.42 12.52
C LEU A 84 12.48 -19.31 13.71
N ARG A 85 13.37 -20.29 13.52
CA ARG A 85 14.06 -20.91 14.65
C ARG A 85 14.82 -19.78 15.34
N SER A 86 14.30 -19.33 16.46
CA SER A 86 15.10 -18.67 17.48
C SER A 86 16.21 -19.63 17.85
N GLU A 87 17.41 -19.42 17.28
CA GLU A 87 18.62 -20.01 17.82
C GLU A 87 18.74 -19.52 19.26
N GLU A 88 18.52 -20.45 20.18
CA GLU A 88 18.86 -20.29 21.57
C GLU A 88 20.38 -20.29 21.71
N ARG A 89 20.88 -19.18 22.26
CA ARG A 89 22.12 -19.04 23.05
C ARG A 89 23.48 -19.15 22.35
#